data_AF-A0A2S5EK36-F1
#
_entry.id   AF-A0A2S5EK36-F1
#
_cell.length_a   1.000
_cell.length_b   1.000
_cell.length_c   1.000
_cell.angle_alpha   90.00
_cell.angle_beta   90.00
_cell.angle_gamma   90.00
#
_symmetry.space_group_name_H-M   'P 1'
#
loop_
_entity.id
_entity.type
_entity.pdbx_description
1 polymer ?
#
loop_
_entity_poly.entity_id
_entity_poly.type
_entity_poly.pdbx_seq_one_letter_code
_entity_poly.pdbx_strand_id
1 'polypeptide(L)'
;MFPYSNDVDYQCWLNYQRLETPSLYDQYKEYLKNIVINIDGYIIDSIKNELYYSIKKFFNIEAIITNKPIKRTFTIISKLDGCSFFSNTIKEEEYTSLNEEGFLIKKVENSTKKFILITAKSDEGLLYGTYKLIQNIQMEKPLDQLNLLEKPYIPLRIINHWDNLDGSIERGYPGKS
;
A
#
# COMPACT_ATOMS: atom_id res chain seq x y z
N MET A 1 -11.13 4.39 7.87
CA MET A 1 -10.44 4.51 9.18
C MET A 1 -10.07 5.97 9.37
N PHE A 2 -10.27 6.54 10.56
CA PHE A 2 -9.82 7.88 10.90
C PHE A 2 -8.99 7.77 12.19
N PRO A 3 -7.82 8.41 12.29
CA PRO A 3 -7.03 8.34 13.51
C PRO A 3 -7.76 9.06 14.64
N TYR A 4 -7.51 8.63 15.87
CA TYR A 4 -8.05 9.28 17.07
C TYR A 4 -7.55 10.72 17.22
N SER A 5 -6.29 11.00 16.85
CA SER A 5 -5.74 12.37 16.80
C SER A 5 -5.05 12.69 15.46
N ASN A 6 -5.04 13.98 15.12
CA ASN A 6 -4.24 14.53 14.02
C ASN A 6 -2.85 14.99 14.45
N ASP A 7 -2.49 14.85 15.73
CA ASP A 7 -1.16 15.19 16.22
C ASP A 7 -0.10 14.29 15.56
N VAL A 8 1.02 14.90 15.16
CA VAL A 8 2.10 14.19 14.47
C VAL A 8 2.62 13.03 15.31
N ASP A 9 2.77 13.24 16.62
CA ASP A 9 3.26 12.23 17.56
C ASP A 9 2.30 11.04 17.69
N TYR A 10 0.99 11.28 17.53
CA TYR A 10 -0.02 10.21 17.56
C TYR A 10 -0.01 9.39 16.26
N GLN A 11 0.26 10.03 15.12
CA GLN A 11 0.29 9.36 13.82
C GLN A 11 1.62 8.65 13.53
N CYS A 12 2.67 8.93 14.32
CA CYS A 12 4.00 8.39 14.14
C CYS A 12 4.47 8.56 12.68
N TRP A 13 4.89 7.47 12.03
CA TRP A 13 5.36 7.50 10.65
C TRP A 13 4.23 7.50 9.61
N LEU A 14 2.97 7.34 9.99
CA LEU A 14 1.80 7.35 9.09
C LEU A 14 1.07 8.70 9.14
N ASN A 15 1.83 9.79 9.11
CA ASN A 15 1.31 11.16 9.24
C ASN A 15 0.84 11.80 7.90
N TYR A 16 1.01 11.08 6.78
CA TYR A 16 0.54 11.40 5.42
C TYR A 16 0.67 12.87 5.00
N GLN A 17 1.83 13.47 5.29
CA GLN A 17 2.11 14.84 4.91
C GLN A 17 2.14 15.01 3.39
N ARG A 18 1.67 16.17 2.92
CA ARG A 18 1.68 16.52 1.51
C ARG A 18 3.12 16.51 0.97
N LEU A 19 3.28 15.99 -0.25
CA LEU A 19 4.56 15.95 -0.93
C LEU A 19 5.06 17.37 -1.22
N GLU A 20 6.35 17.58 -1.01
CA GLU A 20 7.07 18.83 -1.24
C GLU A 20 7.48 18.97 -2.71
N THR A 21 7.85 17.87 -3.38
CA THR A 21 8.23 17.87 -4.81
C THR A 21 7.01 17.93 -5.73
N PRO A 22 6.78 19.05 -6.47
CA PRO A 22 5.56 19.21 -7.27
C PRO A 22 5.43 18.22 -8.43
N SER A 23 6.55 17.86 -9.08
CA SER A 23 6.55 16.91 -10.19
C SER A 23 6.11 15.51 -9.75
N LEU A 24 6.59 15.06 -8.59
CA LEU A 24 6.20 13.77 -8.01
C LEU A 24 4.76 13.80 -7.50
N TYR A 25 4.34 14.93 -6.90
CA TYR A 25 2.96 15.14 -6.50
C TYR A 25 1.99 14.91 -7.67
N ASP A 26 2.24 15.55 -8.82
CA ASP A 26 1.35 15.42 -9.99
C ASP A 26 1.39 14.01 -10.59
N GLN A 27 2.57 13.40 -10.66
CA GLN A 27 2.70 12.02 -11.14
C GLN A 27 1.92 11.03 -10.27
N TYR A 28 2.18 11.01 -8.96
CA TYR A 28 1.48 10.09 -8.06
C TYR A 28 -0.03 10.32 -8.05
N LYS A 29 -0.47 11.58 -8.07
CA LYS A 29 -1.87 11.96 -8.15
C LYS A 29 -2.55 11.39 -9.39
N GLU A 30 -1.87 11.36 -10.54
CA GLU A 30 -2.41 10.80 -11.78
C GLU A 30 -2.72 9.30 -11.65
N TYR A 31 -1.79 8.51 -11.08
CA TYR A 31 -2.00 7.06 -10.87
C TYR A 31 -3.01 6.76 -9.76
N LEU A 32 -3.00 7.52 -8.67
CA LEU A 32 -3.78 7.20 -7.46
C LEU A 32 -5.21 7.73 -7.49
N LYS A 33 -5.56 8.61 -8.43
CA LYS A 33 -6.94 9.11 -8.57
C LYS A 33 -7.95 8.00 -8.88
N ASN A 34 -7.53 6.97 -9.63
CA ASN A 34 -8.37 5.83 -9.97
C ASN A 34 -7.69 4.56 -9.47
N ILE A 35 -8.38 3.82 -8.60
CA ILE A 35 -7.85 2.57 -8.04
C ILE A 35 -8.78 1.43 -8.46
N VAL A 36 -8.18 0.32 -8.84
CA VAL A 36 -8.87 -0.89 -9.21
C VAL A 36 -8.57 -1.95 -8.17
N ILE A 37 -9.61 -2.45 -7.51
CA ILE A 37 -9.54 -3.54 -6.54
C ILE A 37 -10.66 -4.52 -6.90
N ASN A 38 -10.29 -5.68 -7.43
CA ASN A 38 -11.19 -6.71 -7.98
C ASN A 38 -11.38 -7.90 -7.03
N ILE A 39 -11.08 -7.69 -5.75
CA ILE A 39 -11.11 -8.68 -4.68
C ILE A 39 -11.84 -8.09 -3.48
N ASP A 40 -12.39 -8.95 -2.64
CA ASP A 40 -13.15 -8.58 -1.45
C ASP A 40 -12.64 -9.35 -0.23
N GLY A 41 -12.84 -8.80 0.97
CA GLY A 41 -12.40 -9.38 2.23
C GLY A 41 -12.06 -8.32 3.27
N TYR A 42 -12.00 -8.71 4.55
CA TYR A 42 -11.78 -7.77 5.65
C TYR A 42 -10.44 -7.03 5.55
N ILE A 43 -9.38 -7.72 5.12
CA ILE A 43 -8.06 -7.09 4.88
C ILE A 43 -8.15 -6.12 3.70
N ILE A 44 -8.93 -6.46 2.67
CA ILE A 44 -9.11 -5.59 1.51
C ILE A 44 -9.88 -4.32 1.88
N ASP A 45 -10.85 -4.41 2.79
CA ASP A 45 -11.53 -3.24 3.31
C ASP A 45 -10.58 -2.33 4.11
N SER A 46 -9.62 -2.90 4.84
CA SER A 46 -8.53 -2.11 5.45
C SER A 46 -7.66 -1.42 4.39
N ILE A 47 -7.28 -2.11 3.31
CA ILE A 47 -6.55 -1.50 2.18
C ILE A 47 -7.33 -0.34 1.56
N LYS A 48 -8.62 -0.53 1.27
CA LYS A 48 -9.50 0.52 0.72
C LYS A 48 -9.55 1.74 1.65
N ASN A 49 -9.75 1.50 2.94
CA ASN A 49 -9.79 2.56 3.95
C ASN A 49 -8.48 3.34 4.04
N GLU A 50 -7.35 2.64 4.04
CA GLU A 50 -6.04 3.26 4.18
C GLU A 50 -5.66 4.07 2.94
N LEU A 51 -5.94 3.55 1.75
CA LEU A 51 -5.74 4.27 0.49
C LEU A 51 -6.62 5.51 0.41
N TYR A 52 -7.91 5.40 0.77
CA TYR A 52 -8.80 6.55 0.77
C TYR A 52 -8.28 7.66 1.69
N TYR A 53 -7.88 7.30 2.92
CA TYR A 53 -7.40 8.26 3.90
C TYR A 53 -6.05 8.88 3.51
N SER A 54 -5.06 8.06 3.13
CA SER A 54 -3.73 8.52 2.72
C SER A 54 -3.77 9.38 1.46
N ILE A 55 -4.52 8.99 0.42
CA ILE A 55 -4.63 9.78 -0.82
C ILE A 55 -5.31 11.13 -0.58
N LYS A 56 -6.34 11.16 0.27
CA LYS A 56 -6.98 12.42 0.68
C LYS A 56 -5.99 13.35 1.38
N LYS A 57 -5.14 12.81 2.26
CA LYS A 57 -4.11 13.58 2.98
C LYS A 57 -2.97 14.05 2.07
N PHE A 58 -2.41 13.17 1.24
CA PHE A 58 -1.32 13.51 0.31
C PHE A 58 -1.75 14.53 -0.75
N PHE A 59 -2.91 14.33 -1.37
CA PHE A 59 -3.27 14.98 -2.62
C PHE A 59 -4.51 15.87 -2.54
N ASN A 60 -5.24 15.87 -1.42
CA ASN A 60 -6.51 16.59 -1.26
C ASN A 60 -7.53 16.24 -2.37
N ILE A 61 -7.62 14.95 -2.70
CA ILE A 61 -8.62 14.40 -3.64
C ILE A 61 -9.30 13.20 -3.02
N GLU A 62 -10.46 12.83 -3.57
CA GLU A 62 -11.11 11.56 -3.27
C GLU A 62 -10.80 10.55 -4.37
N ALA A 63 -10.15 9.46 -3.98
CA ALA A 63 -9.84 8.36 -4.91
C ALA A 63 -11.13 7.64 -5.33
N ILE A 64 -11.23 7.30 -6.61
CA ILE A 64 -12.34 6.50 -7.13
C ILE A 64 -11.88 5.04 -7.14
N ILE A 65 -12.44 4.22 -6.25
CA ILE A 65 -12.15 2.79 -6.16
C ILE A 65 -13.23 2.01 -6.92
N THR A 66 -12.82 1.18 -7.86
CA THR A 66 -13.71 0.37 -8.72
C THR A 66 -13.18 -1.05 -8.87
N ASN A 67 -13.98 -1.97 -9.40
CA ASN A 67 -13.54 -3.34 -9.67
C ASN A 67 -12.94 -3.54 -11.07
N LYS A 68 -12.99 -2.52 -11.93
CA LYS A 68 -12.47 -2.56 -13.32
C LYS A 68 -11.90 -1.20 -13.72
N PRO A 69 -10.88 -1.16 -14.58
CA PRO A 69 -10.32 0.12 -15.04
C PRO A 69 -11.33 0.96 -15.82
N ILE A 70 -11.56 2.19 -15.36
CA ILE A 70 -12.41 3.20 -16.02
C ILE A 70 -11.59 4.30 -16.72
N LYS A 71 -10.27 4.31 -16.52
CA LYS A 71 -9.31 5.28 -17.09
C LYS A 71 -8.08 4.55 -17.61
N ARG A 72 -7.27 5.26 -18.41
CA ARG A 72 -5.98 4.77 -18.93
C ARG A 72 -4.88 4.76 -17.87
N THR A 73 -4.91 5.73 -16.96
CA THR A 73 -3.97 5.85 -15.83
C THR A 73 -4.67 5.47 -14.52
N PHE A 74 -4.14 4.48 -13.80
CA PHE A 74 -4.72 3.97 -12.55
C PHE A 74 -3.70 3.19 -11.71
N THR A 75 -4.06 2.86 -10.46
CA THR A 75 -3.39 1.85 -9.64
C THR A 75 -4.29 0.62 -9.53
N ILE A 76 -3.73 -0.59 -9.60
CA ILE A 76 -4.48 -1.83 -9.41
C ILE A 76 -3.87 -2.66 -8.29
N ILE A 77 -4.74 -3.23 -7.46
CA ILE A 77 -4.40 -4.14 -6.37
C ILE A 77 -5.18 -5.43 -6.62
N SER A 78 -4.46 -6.52 -6.87
CA SER A 78 -5.06 -7.82 -7.22
C SER A 78 -4.16 -8.96 -6.80
N LYS A 79 -4.75 -10.10 -6.42
CA LYS A 79 -4.00 -11.35 -6.24
C LYS A 79 -3.35 -11.81 -7.53
N LEU A 80 -2.24 -12.53 -7.37
CA LEU A 80 -1.36 -13.00 -8.42
C LEU A 80 -2.06 -13.98 -9.38
N ASP A 81 -2.93 -14.83 -8.86
CA ASP A 81 -3.73 -15.82 -9.58
C ASP A 81 -5.06 -15.27 -10.16
N GLY A 82 -5.56 -14.18 -9.59
CA GLY A 82 -6.87 -13.59 -9.95
C GLY A 82 -6.86 -12.60 -11.11
N CYS A 83 -5.70 -12.26 -11.70
CA CYS A 83 -5.60 -11.17 -12.68
C CYS A 83 -5.23 -11.64 -14.10
N SER A 84 -6.22 -12.08 -14.87
CA SER A 84 -6.07 -12.30 -16.33
C SER A 84 -5.71 -11.03 -17.11
N PHE A 85 -5.89 -9.86 -16.49
CA PHE A 85 -5.71 -8.57 -17.11
C PHE A 85 -4.23 -8.25 -17.43
N PHE A 86 -3.29 -8.91 -16.76
CA PHE A 86 -1.85 -8.59 -16.82
C PHE A 86 -0.92 -9.81 -16.74
N SER A 87 -1.36 -11.00 -17.13
CA SER A 87 -0.55 -12.23 -17.06
C SER A 87 0.86 -12.09 -17.67
N ASN A 88 1.00 -11.28 -18.72
CA ASN A 88 2.29 -11.05 -19.40
C ASN A 88 3.13 -9.91 -18.79
N THR A 89 2.68 -9.31 -17.68
CA THR A 89 3.37 -8.19 -17.00
C THR A 89 4.34 -8.69 -15.94
N ILE A 90 4.06 -9.87 -15.39
CA ILE A 90 4.83 -10.49 -14.31
C ILE A 90 5.71 -11.57 -14.95
N LYS A 91 7.02 -11.48 -14.73
CA LYS A 91 7.97 -12.48 -15.22
C LYS A 91 7.85 -13.76 -14.38
N GLU A 92 8.16 -14.91 -14.95
CA GLU A 92 8.17 -16.17 -14.18
C GLU A 92 9.12 -16.13 -12.98
N GLU A 93 10.26 -15.45 -13.10
CA GLU A 93 11.21 -15.21 -12.01
C GLU A 93 10.60 -14.39 -10.88
N GLU A 94 9.79 -13.37 -11.20
CA GLU A 94 9.09 -12.54 -10.21
C GLU A 94 8.01 -13.38 -9.51
N TYR A 95 7.26 -14.18 -10.28
CA TYR A 95 6.22 -15.08 -9.76
C TYR A 95 6.79 -16.13 -8.79
N THR A 96 7.87 -16.81 -9.19
CA THR A 96 8.51 -17.87 -8.39
C THR A 96 9.23 -17.32 -7.15
N SER A 97 9.70 -16.08 -7.20
CA SER A 97 10.40 -15.44 -6.08
C SER A 97 9.48 -15.04 -4.92
N LEU A 98 8.19 -14.81 -5.16
CA LEU A 98 7.22 -14.40 -4.13
C LEU A 98 6.89 -15.57 -3.17
N ASN A 99 6.92 -15.31 -1.86
CA ASN A 99 6.33 -16.20 -0.85
C ASN A 99 4.92 -15.70 -0.49
N GLU A 100 4.27 -16.34 0.50
CA GLU A 100 2.88 -16.02 0.87
C GLU A 100 2.67 -14.55 1.26
N GLU A 101 3.59 -13.98 2.04
CA GLU A 101 3.52 -12.59 2.51
C GLU A 101 4.24 -11.60 1.58
N GLY A 102 4.88 -12.08 0.52
CA GLY A 102 5.63 -11.24 -0.42
C GLY A 102 4.70 -10.49 -1.35
N PHE A 103 5.19 -9.35 -1.85
CA PHE A 103 4.46 -8.53 -2.81
C PHE A 103 5.38 -7.98 -3.91
N LEU A 104 4.75 -7.61 -5.02
CA LEU A 104 5.36 -6.94 -6.16
C LEU A 104 4.64 -5.61 -6.40
N ILE A 105 5.40 -4.52 -6.45
CA ILE A 105 4.95 -3.20 -6.91
C ILE A 105 5.62 -2.88 -8.23
N LYS A 106 4.85 -2.66 -9.29
CA LYS A 106 5.41 -2.46 -10.63
C LYS A 106 4.67 -1.37 -11.39
N LYS A 107 5.39 -0.38 -11.90
CA LYS A 107 4.87 0.56 -12.89
C LYS A 107 4.92 -0.09 -14.27
N VAL A 108 3.81 -0.03 -14.97
CA VAL A 108 3.63 -0.67 -16.27
C VAL A 108 3.05 0.36 -17.22
N GLU A 109 3.74 0.56 -18.34
CA GLU A 109 3.29 1.48 -19.38
C GLU A 109 3.36 0.78 -20.74
N ASN A 110 2.25 0.81 -21.45
CA ASN A 110 2.17 0.40 -22.84
C ASN A 110 1.31 1.40 -23.63
N SER A 111 1.15 1.15 -24.93
CA SER A 111 0.41 2.05 -25.84
C SER A 111 -1.05 2.31 -25.42
N THR A 112 -1.63 1.44 -24.59
CA THR A 112 -3.05 1.50 -24.22
C THR A 112 -3.31 1.88 -22.77
N LYS A 113 -2.40 1.56 -21.84
CA LYS A 113 -2.59 1.68 -20.39
C LYS A 113 -1.29 2.06 -19.69
N LYS A 114 -1.42 2.84 -18.61
CA LYS A 114 -0.37 3.20 -17.68
C LYS A 114 -0.86 2.90 -16.27
N PHE A 115 -0.17 2.05 -15.51
CA PHE A 115 -0.67 1.72 -14.18
C PHE A 115 0.43 1.31 -13.22
N ILE A 116 0.14 1.45 -11.92
CA ILE A 116 0.91 0.84 -10.84
C ILE A 116 0.18 -0.44 -10.45
N LEU A 117 0.87 -1.57 -10.54
CA LEU A 117 0.42 -2.87 -10.06
C LEU A 117 0.93 -3.07 -8.64
N ILE A 118 0.05 -3.46 -7.72
CA ILE A 118 0.39 -4.13 -6.47
C ILE A 118 -0.20 -5.53 -6.52
N THR A 119 0.64 -6.55 -6.39
CA THR A 119 0.19 -7.94 -6.41
C THR A 119 0.94 -8.80 -5.41
N ALA A 120 0.27 -9.84 -4.92
CA ALA A 120 0.77 -10.78 -3.93
C ALA A 120 -0.03 -12.10 -4.02
N LYS A 121 0.46 -13.13 -3.34
CA LYS A 121 -0.24 -14.42 -3.22
C LYS A 121 -1.38 -14.38 -2.20
N SER A 122 -1.24 -13.58 -1.14
CA SER A 122 -2.18 -13.44 -0.03
C SER A 122 -2.74 -12.03 0.09
N ASP A 123 -3.79 -11.87 0.90
CA ASP A 123 -4.36 -10.54 1.20
C ASP A 123 -3.40 -9.72 2.09
N GLU A 124 -2.68 -10.38 2.98
CA GLU A 124 -1.62 -9.80 3.82
C GLU A 124 -0.48 -9.22 2.98
N GLY A 125 -0.04 -9.96 1.95
CA GLY A 125 0.97 -9.44 1.02
C GLY A 125 0.49 -8.18 0.28
N LEU A 126 -0.78 -8.12 -0.12
CA LEU A 126 -1.36 -6.91 -0.71
C LEU A 126 -1.41 -5.74 0.28
N LEU A 127 -1.71 -6.02 1.55
CA LEU A 127 -1.66 -5.02 2.61
C LEU A 127 -0.25 -4.46 2.79
N TYR A 128 0.76 -5.33 2.88
CA TYR A 128 2.16 -4.92 2.99
C TYR A 128 2.63 -4.12 1.77
N GLY A 129 2.27 -4.55 0.56
CA GLY A 129 2.57 -3.83 -0.67
C GLY A 129 1.90 -2.45 -0.75
N THR A 130 0.68 -2.33 -0.21
CA THR A 130 -0.02 -1.05 -0.09
C THR A 130 0.74 -0.09 0.82
N TYR A 131 1.11 -0.55 2.03
CA TYR A 131 1.91 0.26 2.95
C TYR A 131 3.29 0.61 2.38
N LYS A 132 3.89 -0.28 1.59
CA LYS A 132 5.15 0.00 0.92
C LYS A 132 5.01 1.07 -0.17
N LEU A 133 3.91 1.06 -0.94
CA LEU A 133 3.62 2.14 -1.88
C LEU A 133 3.44 3.48 -1.14
N ILE A 134 2.68 3.49 -0.05
CA ILE A 134 2.48 4.67 0.82
C ILE A 134 3.82 5.18 1.35
N GLN A 135 4.69 4.29 1.83
CA GLN A 135 6.05 4.63 2.24
C GLN A 135 6.84 5.28 1.11
N ASN A 136 6.81 4.71 -0.11
CA ASN A 136 7.50 5.30 -1.26
C ASN A 136 6.98 6.71 -1.61
N ILE A 137 5.67 6.94 -1.48
CA ILE A 137 5.05 8.25 -1.66
C ILE A 137 5.58 9.24 -0.60
N GLN A 138 5.57 8.87 0.68
CA GLN A 138 6.09 9.71 1.77
C GLN A 138 7.58 10.03 1.63
N MET A 139 8.35 9.07 1.10
CA MET A 139 9.78 9.24 0.85
C MET A 139 10.06 9.91 -0.51
N GLU A 140 9.02 10.37 -1.21
CA GLU A 140 9.12 11.00 -2.53
C GLU A 140 10.02 10.23 -3.49
N LYS A 141 9.86 8.89 -3.52
CA LYS A 141 10.61 8.06 -4.44
C LYS A 141 10.11 8.27 -5.87
N PRO A 142 11.00 8.35 -6.87
CA PRO A 142 10.56 8.44 -8.25
C PRO A 142 9.78 7.19 -8.66
N LEU A 143 8.73 7.40 -9.47
CA LEU A 143 7.97 6.31 -10.08
C LEU A 143 8.68 5.70 -11.30
N ASP A 144 9.69 6.38 -11.83
CA ASP A 144 10.45 5.92 -12.97
C ASP A 144 11.12 4.58 -12.64
N GLN A 145 10.87 3.59 -13.49
CA GLN A 145 11.39 2.22 -13.32
C GLN A 145 10.95 1.52 -12.01
N LEU A 146 9.83 1.94 -11.39
CA LEU A 146 9.29 1.26 -10.22
C LEU A 146 9.04 -0.23 -10.54
N ASN A 147 9.90 -1.10 -10.00
CA ASN A 147 9.78 -2.55 -10.03
C ASN A 147 10.38 -3.10 -8.74
N LEU A 148 9.54 -3.27 -7.72
CA LEU A 148 9.93 -3.63 -6.38
C LEU A 148 9.29 -4.97 -6.00
N LEU A 149 10.12 -5.98 -5.78
CA LEU A 149 9.72 -7.26 -5.20
C LEU A 149 10.29 -7.34 -3.79
N GLU A 150 9.41 -7.40 -2.79
CA GLU A 150 9.81 -7.57 -1.39
C GLU A 150 9.11 -8.78 -0.79
N LYS A 151 9.82 -9.48 0.09
CA LYS A 151 9.28 -10.59 0.87
C LYS A 151 9.94 -10.65 2.24
N PRO A 152 9.18 -10.99 3.29
CA PRO A 152 9.78 -11.17 4.60
C PRO A 152 10.75 -12.37 4.57
N TYR A 153 11.94 -12.16 5.11
CA TYR A 153 12.91 -13.23 5.31
C TYR A 153 12.57 -14.08 6.54
N ILE A 154 12.08 -13.44 7.61
CA ILE A 154 11.72 -14.08 8.86
C ILE A 154 10.19 -14.29 8.89
N PRO A 155 9.72 -15.54 9.04
CA PRO A 155 8.28 -15.84 9.03
C PRO A 155 7.55 -15.32 10.26
N LEU A 156 8.21 -15.25 11.41
CA LEU A 156 7.62 -14.80 12.67
C LEU A 156 8.17 -13.43 13.08
N ARG A 157 7.31 -12.40 13.03
CA ARG A 157 7.65 -11.00 13.35
C ARG A 157 6.70 -10.51 14.44
N ILE A 158 7.02 -10.86 15.68
CA ILE A 158 6.17 -10.61 16.85
C ILE A 158 6.71 -9.41 17.64
N ILE A 159 5.78 -8.60 18.17
CA ILE A 159 6.04 -7.63 19.21
C ILE A 159 5.54 -8.23 20.53
N ASN A 160 6.37 -8.19 21.57
CA ASN A 160 5.98 -8.63 22.91
C ASN A 160 5.58 -7.41 23.75
N HIS A 161 4.48 -7.59 24.47
CA HIS A 161 3.95 -6.63 25.43
C HIS A 161 4.13 -7.20 26.84
N TRP A 162 4.61 -6.37 27.77
CA TRP A 162 4.81 -6.73 29.18
C TRP A 162 3.77 -6.03 30.05
N ASP A 163 2.54 -6.09 29.57
CA ASP A 163 1.39 -5.39 30.12
C ASP A 163 0.73 -6.28 31.18
N ASN A 164 0.41 -5.67 32.33
CA ASN A 164 -0.30 -6.32 33.41
C ASN A 164 -1.81 -6.06 33.31
N LEU A 165 -2.62 -6.94 33.91
CA LEU A 165 -4.08 -6.81 33.91
C LEU A 165 -4.61 -5.57 34.64
N ASP A 166 -3.78 -4.93 35.48
CA ASP A 166 -4.10 -3.68 36.17
C ASP A 166 -3.80 -2.42 35.32
N GLY A 167 -3.34 -2.60 34.07
CA GLY A 167 -2.98 -1.55 33.13
C GLY A 167 -1.57 -0.97 33.33
N SER A 168 -0.79 -1.47 34.29
CA SER A 168 0.64 -1.15 34.40
C SER A 168 1.47 -1.95 33.39
N ILE A 169 2.65 -1.44 33.04
CA ILE A 169 3.56 -2.11 32.09
C ILE A 169 4.91 -2.34 32.79
N GLU A 170 5.37 -3.59 32.85
CA GLU A 170 6.70 -3.89 33.39
C GLU A 170 7.77 -3.33 32.45
N ARG A 171 8.65 -2.48 32.99
CA ARG A 171 9.64 -1.69 32.21
C ARG A 171 8.98 -0.79 31.14
N GLY A 172 7.74 -0.37 31.39
CA GLY A 172 7.04 0.60 30.55
C GLY A 172 7.39 2.04 30.92
N TYR A 173 7.81 2.80 29.91
CA TYR A 173 8.03 4.25 29.97
C TYR A 173 6.97 5.11 29.23
N PRO A 174 6.14 4.62 28.29
CA PRO A 174 5.26 5.47 27.50
C PRO A 174 3.85 5.68 28.08
N GLY A 175 3.57 5.21 29.31
CA GLY A 175 2.27 5.36 29.95
C GLY A 175 1.67 4.03 30.41
N LYS A 176 0.34 3.92 30.32
CA LYS A 176 -0.44 2.72 30.66
C LYS A 176 -0.78 1.91 29.40
N SER A 177 -1.17 0.66 29.60
CA SER A 177 -1.77 -0.21 28.58
C SER A 177 -3.07 0.39 28.02
#